data_AF-A0A1H6FHC4-F1
#
_entry.id   AF-A0A1H6FHC4-F1
#
_cell.length_a   1.000
_cell.length_b   1.000
_cell.length_c   1.000
_cell.angle_alpha   90.00
_cell.angle_beta   90.00
_cell.angle_gamma   90.00
#
_symmetry.space_group_name_H-M   'P 1'
#
loop_
_entity.id
_entity.type
_entity.pdbx_description
1 polymer ?
#
loop_
_entity_poly.entity_id
_entity_poly.type
_entity_poly.pdbx_seq_one_letter_code
_entity_poly.pdbx_strand_id
1 'polypeptide(L)' 'MYKEDIELSLYTISVGEVPKYFFNLKAFHCRGWNNNRKKMSRIARLLSAKNDVIIAFRYSRLSIPFSILKYLGVKFFNL' A
#
# COMPACT_ATOMS: atom_id res chain seq x y z
N MET A 1 6.51 8.08 3.82
CA MET A 1 5.12 7.60 3.84
C MET A 1 4.97 6.17 4.39
N TYR A 2 5.53 5.13 3.75
CA TYR A 2 5.17 3.70 3.83
C TYR A 2 3.99 3.27 2.91
N LYS A 3 4.06 3.65 1.62
CA LYS A 3 3.27 3.24 0.41
C LYS A 3 3.73 4.04 -0.86
N GLU A 4 4.99 4.45 -0.91
CA GLU A 4 5.57 5.47 -1.82
C GLU A 4 5.61 5.11 -3.32
N ASP A 5 6.20 4.01 -3.79
CA ASP A 5 5.37 2.81 -3.75
C ASP A 5 4.31 2.82 -4.86
N ILE A 6 3.11 2.50 -4.40
CA ILE A 6 1.85 2.61 -5.12
C ILE A 6 1.55 4.08 -5.50
N GLU A 7 1.86 5.06 -4.64
CA GLU A 7 1.58 6.49 -4.92
C GLU A 7 2.32 7.01 -6.16
N LEU A 8 3.61 6.73 -6.27
CA LEU A 8 4.45 7.06 -7.43
C LEU A 8 3.96 6.35 -8.69
N SER A 9 3.59 5.08 -8.56
CA SER A 9 3.06 4.28 -9.68
C SER A 9 1.73 4.84 -10.21
N LEU A 10 0.84 5.30 -9.32
CA LEU A 10 -0.41 5.95 -9.70
C LEU A 10 -0.19 7.38 -10.21
N TYR A 11 0.81 8.10 -9.67
CA TYR A 11 1.20 9.41 -10.16
C TYR A 11 1.74 9.34 -11.60
N THR A 12 2.65 8.41 -11.92
CA THR A 12 3.15 8.24 -13.29
C THR A 12 2.01 7.94 -14.26
N ILE A 13 1.09 7.05 -13.90
CA ILE A 13 -0.11 6.76 -14.71
C ILE A 13 -0.96 8.03 -14.90
N SER A 14 -1.13 8.85 -13.86
CA SER A 14 -1.92 10.09 -13.93
C SER A 14 -1.30 11.19 -14.81
N VAL A 15 0.01 11.12 -15.11
CA VAL A 15 0.69 12.03 -16.07
C VAL A 15 0.90 11.39 -17.45
N GLY A 16 0.30 10.22 -17.71
CA GLY A 16 0.36 9.51 -19.00
C GLY A 16 1.47 8.48 -19.13
N GLU A 17 2.33 8.33 -18.12
CA GLU A 17 3.44 7.36 -18.12
C GLU A 17 2.97 5.99 -17.59
N VAL A 18 3.07 4.96 -18.42
CA VAL A 18 2.59 3.60 -18.07
C VAL A 18 3.76 2.74 -17.54
N PRO A 19 3.70 2.26 -16.29
CA PRO A 19 4.70 1.33 -15.74
C PRO A 19 4.83 0.06 -16.59
N LYS A 20 6.06 -0.26 -17.01
CA LYS A 20 6.36 -1.47 -17.80
C LYS A 20 6.86 -2.59 -16.89
N TYR A 21 6.27 -3.77 -17.05
CA TYR A 21 6.63 -4.99 -16.33
C TYR A 21 7.45 -5.93 -17.22
N PHE A 22 8.56 -6.45 -16.70
CA PHE A 22 9.48 -7.33 -17.43
C PHE A 22 9.52 -8.72 -16.79
N PHE A 23 8.67 -9.63 -17.26
CA PHE A 23 8.48 -10.96 -16.67
C PHE A 23 9.73 -11.87 -16.71
N ASN A 24 10.68 -11.57 -17.60
CA ASN A 24 11.91 -12.36 -17.77
C ASN A 24 13.07 -11.91 -16.87
N LEU A 25 12.93 -10.80 -16.13
CA LEU A 25 13.97 -10.31 -15.22
C LEU A 25 13.83 -10.99 -13.85
N LYS A 26 14.93 -11.55 -13.35
CA LYS A 26 15.03 -12.08 -11.98
C LYS A 26 15.90 -11.14 -11.15
N ALA A 27 15.33 -10.60 -10.07
CA ALA A 27 16.04 -9.77 -9.11
C ALA A 27 16.10 -10.47 -7.75
N PHE A 28 17.26 -10.46 -7.10
CA PHE A 28 17.40 -10.97 -5.74
C PHE A 28 17.00 -9.87 -4.75
N HIS A 29 15.99 -10.15 -3.92
CA HIS A 29 15.54 -9.22 -2.89
C HIS A 29 15.93 -9.74 -1.50
N CYS A 30 16.75 -8.98 -0.76
CA CYS A 30 17.34 -9.38 0.52
C CYS A 30 16.32 -9.58 1.67
N ARG A 31 15.03 -9.31 1.42
CA ARG A 31 13.92 -9.51 2.37
C ARG A 31 12.80 -10.31 1.70
N GLY A 32 12.72 -11.60 1.95
CA GLY A 32 11.56 -12.40 1.54
C GLY A 32 10.25 -11.92 2.17
N TRP A 33 9.12 -12.35 1.60
CA TRP A 33 7.82 -12.10 2.23
C TRP A 33 7.77 -12.83 3.58
N ASN A 34 7.79 -12.09 4.68
CA ASN A 34 7.70 -12.72 6.00
C ASN A 34 6.26 -13.24 6.20
N ASN A 35 6.12 -14.56 6.23
CA ASN A 35 4.82 -15.24 6.42
C ASN A 35 4.11 -14.79 7.69
N ASN A 36 4.85 -14.37 8.73
CA ASN A 36 4.27 -13.90 9.97
C ASN A 36 3.97 -12.39 9.94
N ARG A 37 2.95 -11.99 9.16
CA ARG A 37 2.45 -10.60 9.13
C ARG A 37 1.98 -10.10 10.51
N LYS A 38 1.62 -11.01 11.43
CA LYS A 38 1.26 -10.66 12.82
C LYS A 38 2.44 -10.10 13.64
N LYS A 39 3.70 -10.33 13.20
CA LYS A 39 4.90 -9.69 13.78
C LYS A 39 5.10 -8.23 13.32
N MET A 40 4.31 -7.71 12.38
CA MET A 40 4.42 -6.32 11.96
C MET A 40 3.86 -5.38 13.05
N SER A 41 4.63 -4.37 13.44
CA SER A 41 4.25 -3.48 14.54
C SER A 41 2.91 -2.77 14.27
N ARG A 42 2.14 -2.51 15.34
CA ARG A 42 0.87 -1.76 15.25
C ARG A 42 1.08 -0.39 14.58
N ILE A 43 2.21 0.27 14.85
CA ILE A 43 2.59 1.54 14.24
C ILE A 43 2.72 1.39 12.72
N ALA A 44 3.45 0.37 12.23
CA ALA A 44 3.59 0.13 10.79
C ALA A 44 2.26 -0.25 10.12
N ARG A 45 1.40 -1.04 10.79
CA ARG A 45 0.03 -1.33 10.31
C ARG A 45 -0.82 -0.06 10.22
N LEU A 46 -0.78 0.80 11.23
CA LEU A 46 -1.56 2.03 11.28
C LEU A 46 -1.09 3.04 10.22
N LEU A 47 0.22 3.18 10.03
CA LEU A 47 0.82 3.98 8.96
C LEU A 47 0.38 3.45 7.59
N SER A 48 0.54 2.16 7.32
CA SER A 48 0.10 1.55 6.06
C SER A 48 -1.39 1.82 5.78
N ALA A 49 -2.27 1.61 6.77
CA ALA A 49 -3.70 1.79 6.57
C ALA A 49 -4.10 3.26 6.41
N LYS A 50 -3.42 4.19 7.11
CA LYS A 50 -3.59 5.64 6.90
C LYS A 50 -3.20 6.04 5.46
N ASN A 51 -2.11 5.48 4.95
CA ASN A 51 -1.64 5.78 3.59
C ASN A 51 -2.58 5.21 2.52
N ASP A 52 -3.15 4.02 2.72
CA ASP A 52 -4.15 3.45 1.82
C ASP A 52 -5.38 4.38 1.69
N VAL A 53 -5.80 5.03 2.78
CA VAL A 53 -6.87 6.06 2.77
C VAL A 53 -6.45 7.29 1.94
N ILE A 54 -5.24 7.82 2.17
CA ILE A 54 -4.71 8.98 1.43
C ILE A 54 -4.66 8.69 -0.08
N ILE A 55 -4.16 7.51 -0.47
CA ILE A 55 -4.06 7.06 -1.86
C ILE A 55 -5.45 6.88 -2.47
N ALA A 56 -6.41 6.27 -1.75
CA ALA A 56 -7.78 6.12 -2.22
C ALA A 56 -8.46 7.48 -2.49
N PHE A 57 -8.31 8.45 -1.57
CA PHE A 57 -8.83 9.80 -1.79
C PHE A 57 -8.21 10.50 -3.01
N ARG A 58 -6.92 10.28 -3.31
CA ARG A 58 -6.25 10.93 -4.43
C ARG A 58 -6.50 10.25 -5.78
N TYR A 59 -6.57 8.92 -5.84
CA TYR A 59 -6.56 8.16 -7.10
C TYR A 59 -7.72 7.18 -7.31
N SER A 60 -8.47 6.78 -6.27
CA SER A 60 -9.52 5.75 -6.41
C SER A 60 -10.67 5.93 -5.42
N ARG A 61 -11.69 6.70 -5.84
CA ARG A 61 -12.89 6.95 -5.04
C ARG A 61 -13.62 5.67 -4.62
N LEU A 62 -13.63 4.65 -5.49
CA LEU A 62 -14.21 3.33 -5.22
C LEU A 62 -13.50 2.58 -4.09
N SER A 63 -12.21 2.85 -3.86
CA SER A 63 -11.42 2.23 -2.79
C SER A 63 -11.59 2.92 -1.43
N ILE A 64 -12.23 4.10 -1.36
CA ILE A 64 -12.38 4.88 -0.12
C ILE A 64 -13.08 4.07 0.98
N PRO A 65 -14.27 3.44 0.79
CA PRO A 65 -14.96 2.74 1.87
C PRO A 65 -14.13 1.60 2.48
N PHE A 66 -13.44 0.82 1.62
CA PHE A 66 -12.58 -0.27 2.06
C PHE A 66 -11.33 0.22 2.79
N SER A 67 -10.67 1.28 2.29
CA SER A 67 -9.49 1.85 2.94
C SER A 67 -9.81 2.41 4.33
N ILE A 68 -10.96 3.09 4.48
CA ILE A 68 -11.44 3.59 5.77
C ILE A 68 -11.74 2.42 6.71
N LEU A 69 -12.48 1.41 6.27
CA LEU A 69 -12.79 0.23 7.08
C LEU A 69 -11.51 -0.47 7.59
N LYS A 70 -10.50 -0.62 6.72
CA LYS A 70 -9.18 -1.15 7.09
C LYS A 70 -8.51 -0.29 8.16
N TYR A 71 -8.48 1.03 8.00
CA TYR A 71 -7.88 1.94 8.97
C TYR A 71 -8.58 1.89 10.34
N LEU A 72 -9.92 1.87 10.37
CA LEU A 72 -10.70 1.71 11.61
C LEU A 72 -10.43 0.35 12.26
N GLY A 73 -10.33 -0.73 11.46
CA GLY A 73 -9.95 -2.08 11.90
C GLY A 73 -8.60 -2.11 12.63
N VAL A 74 -7.56 -1.54 12.02
CA VAL A 74 -6.22 -1.45 12.66
C VAL A 74 -6.25 -0.53 13.89
N LYS A 75 -6.94 0.61 13.81
CA LYS A 75 -6.98 1.63 14.87
C LYS A 75 -7.63 1.10 16.14
N PHE A 76 -8.82 0.51 16.03
CA PHE A 76 -9.63 0.09 17.18
C PHE A 76 -9.42 -1.38 17.59
N PHE A 77 -9.24 -2.28 16.63
CA PHE A 77 -9.19 -3.73 16.89
C PHE A 77 -7.78 -4.35 16.75
N ASN A 78 -6.77 -3.56 16.33
CA ASN A 78 -5.38 -4.01 16.15
C ASN A 78 -5.25 -5.23 15.18
N LEU A 79 -6.17 -5.30 14.21
CA LEU A 79 -6.17 -6.24 13.07
C LEU A 79 -4.97 -6.01 12.14
#